data_AF-J4TLC1-F1
#
_entry.id   AF-J4TLC1-F1
#
_cell.length_a   1.000
_cell.length_b   1.000
_cell.length_c   1.000
_cell.angle_alpha   90.00
_cell.angle_beta   90.00
_cell.angle_gamma   90.00
#
_symmetry.space_group_name_H-M   'P 1'
#
loop_
_entity.id
_entity.type
_entity.pdbx_description
1 polymer ?
#
loop_
_entity_poly.entity_id
_entity_poly.type
_entity_poly.pdbx_seq_one_letter_code
_entity_poly.pdbx_strand_id
1 'polypeptide(L)'
;MAVKITSVKCPECGAALQIENGREQIFCSYCGAKILITNENEYIIRHVDDAGVKKAETERIIEMKKLEIIEKNRVANEKKKKTKIRMMIIASILLGIISIVFFTISSMDEKYSNFFFIALSIFYAIPCIWLGNNTKEDELDFGDKIKIPSSLIDYSKKNYIAVENILKSVGFTNIKTVPLNDLAVGILKRPDMVESITINGRNPSFSKRKYSSESEIIISYHSYRNS
;
A
#
# COMPACT_ATOMS: atom_id res chain seq x y z
N MET A 1 59.73 -4.94 -29.39
CA MET A 1 59.03 -5.65 -28.30
C MET A 1 60.08 -6.00 -27.25
N ALA A 2 59.94 -5.51 -26.01
CA ALA A 2 60.89 -5.83 -24.95
C ALA A 2 60.53 -7.18 -24.32
N VAL A 3 61.38 -8.18 -24.52
CA VAL A 3 61.21 -9.51 -23.90
C VAL A 3 61.64 -9.40 -22.44
N LYS A 4 60.71 -9.63 -21.50
CA LYS A 4 61.00 -9.66 -20.07
C LYS A 4 61.39 -11.10 -19.71
N ILE A 5 62.66 -11.28 -19.36
CA ILE A 5 63.23 -12.55 -18.92
C ILE A 5 63.22 -12.61 -17.39
N THR A 6 62.76 -13.73 -16.85
CA THR A 6 62.78 -13.99 -15.40
C THR A 6 63.74 -15.15 -15.13
N SER A 7 64.69 -14.97 -14.23
CA SER A 7 65.64 -16.02 -13.84
C SER A 7 65.02 -16.92 -12.77
N VAL A 8 64.91 -18.22 -13.04
CA VAL A 8 64.45 -19.22 -12.07
C VAL A 8 65.41 -20.40 -12.03
N LYS A 9 65.42 -21.16 -10.93
CA LYS A 9 66.28 -22.35 -10.79
C LYS A 9 65.49 -23.61 -11.15
N CYS A 10 66.14 -24.56 -11.83
CA CYS A 10 65.56 -25.87 -12.07
C CYS A 10 65.42 -26.65 -10.74
N PRO A 11 64.25 -27.23 -10.44
CA PRO A 11 64.05 -28.00 -9.20
C PRO A 11 64.85 -29.31 -9.18
N GLU A 12 65.13 -29.91 -10.34
CA GLU A 12 65.81 -31.21 -10.44
C GLU A 12 67.34 -31.10 -10.40
N CYS A 13 67.93 -30.11 -11.08
CA CYS A 13 69.39 -29.98 -11.19
C CYS A 13 69.97 -28.69 -10.61
N GLY A 14 69.13 -27.77 -10.12
CA GLY A 14 69.57 -26.50 -9.53
C GLY A 14 70.14 -25.46 -10.51
N ALA A 15 70.24 -25.78 -11.81
CA ALA A 15 70.74 -24.86 -12.83
C ALA A 15 69.87 -23.60 -12.95
N ALA A 16 70.51 -22.45 -13.15
CA ALA A 16 69.80 -21.19 -13.41
C ALA A 16 69.29 -21.18 -14.87
N LEU A 17 67.97 -21.08 -15.02
CA LEU A 17 67.26 -21.02 -16.29
C LEU A 17 66.72 -19.61 -16.49
N GLN A 18 66.83 -19.07 -17.69
CA GLN A 18 66.18 -17.83 -18.09
C GLN A 18 64.91 -18.17 -18.85
N ILE A 19 63.77 -17.70 -18.36
CA ILE A 19 62.46 -18.00 -18.94
C ILE A 19 61.88 -16.74 -19.56
N GLU A 20 61.40 -16.87 -20.79
CA GLU A 20 60.59 -15.84 -21.46
C GLU A 20 59.16 -15.87 -20.90
N ASN A 21 58.65 -14.71 -20.49
CA ASN A 21 57.29 -14.61 -19.97
C ASN A 21 56.24 -15.05 -21.03
N GLY A 22 55.37 -16.00 -20.68
CA GLY A 22 54.23 -16.44 -21.51
C GLY A 22 54.25 -17.89 -22.00
N ARG A 23 55.26 -18.70 -21.63
CA ARG A 23 55.29 -20.14 -21.95
C ARG A 23 54.75 -20.95 -20.76
N GLU A 24 53.78 -21.82 -21.00
CA GLU A 24 53.16 -22.68 -19.96
C GLU A 24 54.03 -23.89 -19.58
N GLN A 25 54.96 -24.28 -20.45
CA GLN A 25 55.89 -25.39 -20.24
C GLN A 25 57.28 -25.08 -20.79
N ILE A 26 58.32 -25.47 -20.07
CA ILE A 26 59.72 -25.36 -20.48
C ILE A 26 60.49 -26.64 -20.17
N PHE A 27 61.48 -26.97 -20.99
CA PHE A 27 62.42 -28.05 -20.71
C PHE A 27 63.75 -27.47 -20.24
N CYS A 28 64.33 -28.06 -19.21
CA CYS A 28 65.66 -27.67 -18.74
C CYS A 28 66.73 -28.10 -19.76
N SER A 29 67.52 -27.15 -20.27
CA SER A 29 68.61 -27.44 -21.23
C SER A 29 69.75 -28.28 -20.65
N TYR A 30 69.86 -28.36 -19.32
CA TYR A 30 70.95 -29.08 -18.63
C TYR A 30 70.59 -30.51 -18.25
N CYS A 31 69.36 -30.76 -17.76
CA CYS A 31 68.93 -32.09 -17.31
C CYS A 31 67.77 -32.69 -18.10
N GLY A 32 67.18 -31.96 -19.04
CA GLY A 32 66.03 -32.42 -19.83
C GLY A 32 64.69 -32.46 -19.09
N ALA A 33 64.66 -32.10 -17.80
CA ALA A 33 63.43 -32.12 -17.01
C ALA A 33 62.36 -31.17 -17.59
N LYS A 34 61.12 -31.68 -17.71
CA LYS A 34 59.94 -30.91 -18.12
C LYS A 34 59.39 -30.15 -16.91
N ILE A 35 59.35 -28.83 -16.99
CA ILE A 35 58.87 -27.94 -15.94
C ILE A 35 57.58 -27.27 -16.44
N LEU A 36 56.49 -27.45 -15.70
CA LEU A 36 55.20 -26.80 -15.94
C LEU A 36 55.15 -25.52 -15.09
N ILE A 37 54.83 -24.39 -15.72
CA ILE A 37 54.75 -23.08 -15.06
C ILE A 37 53.27 -22.77 -14.87
N THR A 38 52.73 -23.10 -13.71
CA THR A 38 51.39 -22.68 -13.29
C THR A 38 51.51 -21.34 -12.58
N ASN A 39 50.88 -20.29 -13.14
CA ASN A 39 50.78 -18.99 -12.47
C ASN A 39 49.72 -19.08 -11.36
N GLU A 40 50.12 -19.52 -10.16
CA GLU A 40 49.22 -19.69 -9.01
C GLU A 40 48.70 -18.36 -8.43
N ASN A 41 49.19 -17.22 -8.91
CA ASN A 41 48.93 -15.89 -8.34
C ASN A 41 47.92 -15.04 -9.15
N GLU A 42 47.16 -15.65 -10.08
CA GLU A 42 46.13 -14.94 -10.84
C GLU A 42 44.82 -14.84 -10.04
N TYR A 43 44.73 -13.82 -9.17
CA TYR A 43 43.49 -13.51 -8.46
C TYR A 43 42.54 -12.73 -9.37
N ILE A 44 41.42 -13.33 -9.76
CA ILE A 44 40.32 -12.61 -10.40
C ILE A 44 39.60 -11.80 -9.31
N ILE A 45 39.99 -10.53 -9.14
CA ILE A 45 39.29 -9.61 -8.23
C ILE A 45 38.00 -9.17 -8.91
N ARG A 46 36.87 -9.79 -8.54
CA ARG A 46 35.54 -9.31 -8.95
C ARG A 46 35.14 -8.14 -8.04
N HIS A 47 35.10 -6.93 -8.61
CA HIS A 47 34.53 -5.77 -7.92
C HIS A 47 33.01 -5.89 -7.95
N VAL A 48 32.43 -6.43 -6.89
CA VAL A 48 30.98 -6.44 -6.68
C VAL A 48 30.58 -5.08 -6.10
N ASP A 49 29.55 -4.45 -6.65
CA ASP A 49 28.98 -3.23 -6.07
C ASP A 49 28.21 -3.58 -4.78
N ASP A 50 28.91 -3.51 -3.66
CA ASP A 50 28.36 -3.74 -2.32
C ASP A 50 27.15 -2.86 -2.02
N ALA A 51 27.06 -1.66 -2.62
CA ALA A 51 25.91 -0.77 -2.41
C ALA A 51 24.65 -1.29 -3.11
N GLY A 52 24.79 -1.78 -4.35
CA GLY A 52 23.70 -2.41 -5.09
C GLY A 52 23.16 -3.67 -4.41
N VAL A 53 24.06 -4.53 -3.92
CA VAL A 53 23.68 -5.78 -3.22
C VAL A 53 22.93 -5.46 -1.93
N LYS A 54 23.42 -4.54 -1.10
CA LYS A 54 22.76 -4.13 0.16
C LYS A 54 21.39 -3.49 -0.08
N LYS A 55 21.24 -2.70 -1.15
CA LYS A 55 19.94 -2.11 -1.51
C LYS A 55 18.93 -3.20 -1.86
N ALA A 56 19.32 -4.16 -2.68
CA ALA A 56 18.46 -5.28 -3.07
C ALA A 56 18.07 -6.16 -1.88
N GLU A 57 18.99 -6.43 -0.95
CA GLU A 57 18.69 -7.13 0.30
C GLU A 57 17.71 -6.36 1.18
N THR A 58 17.93 -5.06 1.34
CA THR A 58 17.04 -4.20 2.15
C THR A 58 15.63 -4.14 1.56
N GLU A 59 15.51 -4.02 0.23
CA GLU A 59 14.23 -4.02 -0.47
C GLU A 59 13.47 -5.33 -0.28
N ARG A 60 14.14 -6.48 -0.45
CA ARG A 60 13.56 -7.80 -0.16
C ARG A 60 13.10 -7.92 1.28
N ILE A 61 13.88 -7.44 2.25
CA ILE A 61 13.50 -7.46 3.68
C ILE A 61 12.25 -6.61 3.92
N ILE A 62 12.17 -5.42 3.32
CA ILE A 62 11.01 -4.53 3.44
C ILE A 62 9.77 -5.20 2.85
N GLU A 63 9.88 -5.83 1.68
CA GLU A 63 8.79 -6.55 1.03
C GLU A 63 8.29 -7.73 1.87
N MET A 64 9.19 -8.57 2.38
CA MET A 64 8.85 -9.69 3.26
C MET A 64 8.13 -9.21 4.53
N LYS A 65 8.62 -8.15 5.18
CA LYS A 65 7.96 -7.56 6.36
C LYS A 65 6.57 -7.00 6.04
N LYS A 66 6.41 -6.38 4.86
CA LYS A 66 5.10 -5.90 4.40
C LYS A 66 4.13 -7.07 4.32
N LEU A 67 4.51 -8.17 3.63
CA LEU A 67 3.71 -9.39 3.48
C LEU A 67 3.28 -10.00 4.83
N GLU A 68 4.21 -10.09 5.79
CA GLU A 68 3.94 -10.60 7.13
C GLU A 68 2.88 -9.77 7.88
N ILE A 69 2.96 -8.44 7.78
CA ILE A 69 1.98 -7.53 8.37
C ILE A 69 0.60 -7.72 7.71
N ILE A 70 0.54 -8.00 6.40
CA ILE A 70 -0.73 -8.29 5.69
C ILE A 70 -1.39 -9.51 6.31
N GLU A 71 -0.64 -10.60 6.42
CA GLU A 71 -1.16 -11.87 6.91
C GLU A 71 -1.66 -11.73 8.35
N LYS A 72 -0.87 -11.06 9.21
CA LYS A 72 -1.28 -10.72 10.59
C LYS A 72 -2.56 -9.90 10.62
N ASN A 73 -2.70 -8.89 9.76
CA ASN A 73 -3.91 -8.07 9.67
C ASN A 73 -5.12 -8.85 9.14
N ARG A 74 -4.94 -9.76 8.16
CA ARG A 74 -5.99 -10.66 7.66
C ARG A 74 -6.51 -11.55 8.78
N VAL A 75 -5.61 -12.22 9.48
CA VAL A 75 -5.96 -13.09 10.62
C VAL A 75 -6.63 -12.29 11.75
N ALA A 76 -6.14 -11.10 12.07
CA ALA A 76 -6.75 -10.23 13.08
C ALA A 76 -8.16 -9.76 12.67
N ASN A 77 -8.37 -9.41 11.40
CA ASN A 77 -9.67 -9.01 10.88
C ASN A 77 -10.68 -10.15 10.87
N GLU A 78 -10.27 -11.37 10.52
CA GLU A 78 -11.12 -12.56 10.63
C GLU A 78 -11.54 -12.84 12.07
N LYS A 79 -10.61 -12.72 13.03
CA LYS A 79 -10.91 -12.85 14.46
C LYS A 79 -11.87 -11.76 14.94
N LYS A 80 -11.69 -10.50 14.50
CA LYS A 80 -12.60 -9.39 14.79
C LYS A 80 -13.99 -9.61 14.21
N LYS A 81 -14.10 -10.12 12.97
CA LYS A 81 -15.40 -10.50 12.37
C LYS A 81 -16.10 -11.57 13.19
N LYS A 82 -15.41 -12.66 13.53
CA LYS A 82 -15.96 -13.77 14.35
C LYS A 82 -16.42 -13.28 15.73
N THR A 83 -15.63 -12.45 16.41
CA THR A 83 -15.99 -11.89 17.73
C THR A 83 -17.16 -10.91 17.65
N LYS A 84 -17.21 -10.05 16.62
CA LYS A 84 -18.34 -9.13 16.37
C LYS A 84 -19.65 -9.88 16.15
N ILE A 85 -19.63 -10.96 15.34
CA ILE A 85 -20.80 -11.83 15.12
C ILE A 85 -21.24 -12.48 16.44
N ARG A 86 -20.31 -13.04 17.22
CA ARG A 86 -20.63 -13.63 18.54
C ARG A 86 -21.27 -12.63 19.50
N MET A 87 -20.73 -11.42 19.59
CA MET A 87 -21.30 -10.35 20.42
C MET A 87 -22.71 -9.95 19.96
N MET A 88 -22.96 -9.93 18.65
CA MET A 88 -24.28 -9.61 18.10
C MET A 88 -25.33 -10.68 18.45
N ILE A 89 -24.96 -11.97 18.39
CA ILE A 89 -25.85 -13.07 18.78
C ILE A 89 -26.21 -12.95 20.27
N ILE A 90 -25.22 -12.72 21.14
CA ILE A 90 -25.44 -12.54 22.58
C ILE A 90 -26.35 -11.35 22.85
N ALA A 91 -26.08 -10.21 22.21
CA ALA A 91 -26.91 -9.01 22.34
C ALA A 91 -28.37 -9.30 21.93
N SER A 92 -28.59 -10.02 20.82
CA SER A 92 -29.94 -10.36 20.34
C SER A 92 -30.72 -11.26 21.31
N ILE A 93 -30.04 -12.20 21.98
CA ILE A 93 -30.66 -13.08 22.98
C ILE A 93 -31.08 -12.28 24.21
N LEU A 94 -30.19 -11.42 24.74
CA LEU A 94 -30.50 -10.56 25.89
C LEU A 94 -31.68 -9.63 25.59
N LEU A 95 -31.72 -9.10 24.37
CA LEU A 95 -32.79 -8.24 23.89
C LEU A 95 -34.15 -8.96 23.82
N GLY A 96 -34.14 -10.20 23.33
CA GLY A 96 -35.32 -11.06 23.29
C GLY A 96 -35.87 -11.36 24.68
N ILE A 97 -35.00 -11.64 25.66
CA ILE A 97 -35.40 -11.88 27.05
C ILE A 97 -36.09 -10.63 27.64
N ILE A 98 -35.53 -9.43 27.41
CA ILE A 98 -36.12 -8.17 27.85
C ILE A 98 -37.50 -7.95 27.21
N SER A 99 -37.64 -8.28 25.92
CA SER A 99 -38.92 -8.18 25.21
C SER A 99 -39.99 -9.12 25.77
N ILE A 100 -39.62 -10.33 26.20
CA ILE A 100 -40.56 -11.28 26.82
C ILE A 100 -41.06 -10.75 28.17
N VAL A 101 -40.17 -10.21 29.00
CA VAL A 101 -40.57 -9.59 30.28
C VAL A 101 -41.51 -8.40 30.04
N PHE A 102 -41.18 -7.55 29.07
CA PHE A 102 -42.00 -6.38 28.73
C PHE A 102 -43.38 -6.79 28.18
N PHE A 103 -43.48 -7.91 27.46
CA PHE A 103 -44.75 -8.49 26.98
C PHE A 103 -45.64 -8.92 28.15
N THR A 104 -45.09 -9.60 29.15
CA THR A 104 -45.86 -10.06 30.33
C THR A 104 -46.39 -8.91 31.19
N ILE A 105 -45.71 -7.76 31.22
CA ILE A 105 -46.17 -6.56 31.92
C ILE A 105 -47.26 -5.85 31.11
N SER A 106 -47.12 -5.81 29.77
CA SER A 106 -48.06 -5.14 28.88
C SER A 106 -49.42 -5.85 28.76
N SER A 107 -49.50 -7.15 29.07
CA SER A 107 -50.77 -7.90 29.09
C SER A 107 -51.68 -7.56 30.28
N MET A 108 -51.25 -6.69 31.20
CA MET A 108 -52.05 -6.28 32.37
C MET A 108 -52.83 -4.98 32.17
N ASP A 109 -52.52 -4.17 31.14
CA ASP A 109 -53.14 -2.86 30.92
C ASP A 109 -53.34 -2.58 29.42
N GLU A 110 -54.59 -2.57 28.94
CA GLU A 110 -54.94 -2.53 27.50
C GLU A 110 -54.39 -1.30 26.77
N LYS A 111 -54.11 -0.21 27.50
CA LYS A 111 -53.60 1.06 26.94
C LYS A 111 -52.18 0.95 26.40
N TYR A 112 -51.38 -0.01 26.89
CA TYR A 112 -49.98 -0.19 26.50
C TYR A 112 -49.78 -1.17 25.34
N SER A 113 -50.83 -1.87 24.91
CA SER A 113 -50.78 -2.90 23.85
C SER A 113 -50.29 -2.35 22.50
N ASN A 114 -50.81 -1.21 22.05
CA ASN A 114 -50.42 -0.61 20.77
C ASN A 114 -49.00 -0.03 20.79
N PHE A 115 -48.55 0.47 21.95
CA PHE A 115 -47.17 0.98 22.11
C PHE A 115 -46.15 -0.18 22.10
N PHE A 116 -46.53 -1.34 22.63
CA PHE A 116 -45.72 -2.55 22.62
C PHE A 116 -45.38 -3.03 21.20
N PHE A 117 -46.37 -3.13 20.30
CA PHE A 117 -46.14 -3.57 18.92
C PHE A 117 -45.26 -2.62 18.10
N ILE A 118 -45.39 -1.30 18.32
CA ILE A 118 -44.58 -0.27 17.66
C ILE A 118 -43.13 -0.33 18.17
N ALA A 119 -42.93 -0.46 19.49
CA ALA A 119 -41.60 -0.60 20.09
C ALA A 119 -40.90 -1.88 19.58
N LEU A 120 -41.61 -3.00 19.50
CA LEU A 120 -41.11 -4.28 18.97
C LEU A 120 -40.65 -4.15 17.51
N SER A 121 -41.47 -3.53 16.66
CA SER A 121 -41.18 -3.31 15.24
C SER A 121 -39.91 -2.47 15.03
N ILE A 122 -39.75 -1.39 15.78
CA ILE A 122 -38.56 -0.52 15.72
C ILE A 122 -37.31 -1.28 16.21
N PHE A 123 -37.45 -2.11 17.24
CA PHE A 123 -36.33 -2.81 17.86
C PHE A 123 -35.78 -3.97 17.04
N TYR A 124 -36.63 -4.67 16.28
CA TYR A 124 -36.19 -5.71 15.32
C TYR A 124 -35.78 -5.12 13.96
N ALA A 125 -36.31 -3.97 13.55
CA ALA A 125 -35.89 -3.30 12.32
C ALA A 125 -34.43 -2.79 12.38
N ILE A 126 -33.97 -2.30 13.54
CA ILE A 126 -32.60 -1.77 13.72
C ILE A 126 -31.51 -2.84 13.44
N PRO A 127 -31.60 -4.07 13.98
CA PRO A 127 -30.72 -5.19 13.61
C PRO A 127 -30.80 -5.57 12.12
N CYS A 128 -31.98 -5.59 11.51
CA CYS A 128 -32.16 -5.93 10.09
C CYS A 128 -31.50 -4.92 9.14
N ILE A 129 -31.61 -3.62 9.45
CA ILE A 129 -30.95 -2.54 8.70
C ILE A 129 -29.42 -2.64 8.83
N TRP A 130 -28.91 -3.15 9.96
CA TRP A 130 -27.48 -3.32 10.20
C TRP A 130 -26.92 -4.62 9.58
N LEU A 131 -27.72 -5.69 9.50
CA LEU A 131 -27.37 -6.93 8.79
C LEU A 131 -27.19 -6.71 7.28
N GLY A 132 -28.06 -5.91 6.66
CA GLY A 132 -27.99 -5.60 5.22
C GLY A 132 -26.82 -4.70 4.79
N ASN A 133 -26.18 -3.99 5.73
CA ASN A 133 -25.11 -3.02 5.43
C ASN A 133 -23.67 -3.56 5.61
N ASN A 134 -23.51 -4.84 5.97
CA ASN A 134 -22.21 -5.42 6.36
C ASN A 134 -21.44 -6.12 5.20
N THR A 135 -21.67 -5.74 3.95
CA THR A 135 -20.74 -6.01 2.83
C THR A 135 -20.06 -4.72 2.37
N LYS A 136 -19.47 -3.99 3.31
CA LYS A 136 -18.34 -3.13 2.94
C LYS A 136 -17.11 -3.98 3.09
N GLU A 137 -16.82 -4.69 2.01
CA GLU A 137 -15.52 -5.30 1.80
C GLU A 137 -14.50 -4.18 1.95
N ASP A 138 -13.82 -4.16 3.10
CA ASP A 138 -12.63 -3.36 3.27
C ASP A 138 -11.57 -3.98 2.35
N GLU A 139 -11.57 -3.56 1.08
CA GLU A 139 -10.56 -3.91 0.09
C GLU A 139 -9.18 -3.63 0.70
N LEU A 140 -8.49 -4.72 1.02
CA LEU A 140 -7.06 -4.77 1.30
C LEU A 140 -6.37 -4.32 0.02
N ASP A 141 -5.94 -3.08 -0.03
CA ASP A 141 -5.27 -2.57 -1.22
C ASP A 141 -3.88 -2.04 -0.83
N PHE A 142 -2.91 -2.54 -1.59
CA PHE A 142 -1.48 -2.44 -1.40
C PHE A 142 -0.96 -1.44 -2.42
N GLY A 143 -0.58 -0.27 -1.92
CA GLY A 143 0.02 0.81 -2.67
C GLY A 143 0.28 1.97 -1.72
N ASP A 144 0.98 3.00 -2.19
CA ASP A 144 1.18 4.29 -1.51
C ASP A 144 -0.18 4.98 -1.31
N LYS A 145 -0.87 4.48 -0.29
CA LYS A 145 -2.25 4.80 -0.01
C LYS A 145 -2.31 6.05 0.83
N ILE A 146 -2.69 7.12 0.17
CA ILE A 146 -2.78 8.45 0.75
C ILE A 146 -4.15 8.60 1.41
N LYS A 147 -4.14 9.15 2.62
CA LYS A 147 -5.36 9.56 3.31
C LYS A 147 -5.70 10.97 2.87
N ILE A 148 -6.96 11.20 2.47
CA ILE A 148 -7.42 12.55 2.18
C ILE A 148 -7.36 13.37 3.47
N PRO A 149 -6.77 14.57 3.45
CA PRO A 149 -6.69 15.40 4.64
C PRO A 149 -8.09 15.82 5.09
N SER A 150 -8.30 15.83 6.41
CA SER A 150 -9.56 16.24 7.04
C SER A 150 -9.96 17.68 6.71
N SER A 151 -8.99 18.51 6.31
CA SER A 151 -9.23 19.87 5.84
C SER A 151 -10.09 19.94 4.58
N LEU A 152 -10.28 18.83 3.87
CA LEU A 152 -11.15 18.73 2.70
C LEU A 152 -12.55 18.19 3.04
N ILE A 153 -12.92 17.99 4.30
CA ILE A 153 -14.30 17.59 4.65
C ILE A 153 -15.30 18.70 4.24
N ASP A 154 -14.94 19.97 4.47
CA ASP A 154 -15.72 21.15 4.08
C ASP A 154 -15.20 21.77 2.78
N TYR A 155 -14.93 20.94 1.78
CA TYR A 155 -14.34 21.38 0.51
C TYR A 155 -15.22 22.38 -0.25
N SER A 156 -16.54 22.36 -0.05
CA SER A 156 -17.50 23.21 -0.78
C SER A 156 -17.32 24.71 -0.54
N LYS A 157 -16.64 25.09 0.54
CA LYS A 157 -16.32 26.49 0.87
C LYS A 157 -14.95 26.93 0.35
N LYS A 158 -14.22 26.04 -0.33
CA LYS A 158 -12.83 26.26 -0.73
C LYS A 158 -12.71 26.48 -2.23
N ASN A 159 -11.71 27.26 -2.60
CA ASN A 159 -11.33 27.45 -3.99
C ASN A 159 -10.72 26.14 -4.54
N TYR A 160 -11.10 25.76 -5.76
CA TYR A 160 -10.65 24.51 -6.38
C TYR A 160 -9.12 24.41 -6.51
N ILE A 161 -8.43 25.54 -6.74
CA ILE A 161 -6.97 25.62 -6.83
C ILE A 161 -6.33 25.24 -5.48
N ALA A 162 -6.91 25.73 -4.39
CA ALA A 162 -6.43 25.39 -3.05
C ALA A 162 -6.64 23.89 -2.76
N VAL A 163 -7.79 23.33 -3.16
CA VAL A 163 -8.09 21.90 -3.01
C VAL A 163 -7.13 21.05 -3.84
N GLU A 164 -6.88 21.42 -5.08
CA GLU A 164 -5.93 20.75 -5.97
C GLU A 164 -4.51 20.75 -5.39
N ASN A 165 -4.03 21.90 -4.91
CA ASN A 165 -2.71 22.02 -4.29
C ASN A 165 -2.58 21.17 -3.02
N ILE A 166 -3.63 21.13 -2.20
CA ILE A 166 -3.67 20.25 -1.02
C ILE A 166 -3.52 18.80 -1.46
N LEU A 167 -4.30 18.33 -2.44
CA LEU A 167 -4.24 16.95 -2.93
C LEU A 167 -2.88 16.59 -3.54
N LYS A 168 -2.29 17.49 -4.33
CA LYS A 168 -0.92 17.35 -4.84
C LYS A 168 0.10 17.23 -3.71
N SER A 169 -0.02 18.07 -2.67
CA SER A 169 0.90 18.05 -1.54
C SER A 169 0.87 16.76 -0.72
N VAL A 170 -0.26 16.03 -0.74
CA VAL A 170 -0.36 14.73 -0.06
C VAL A 170 0.12 13.57 -0.95
N GLY A 171 0.37 13.83 -2.24
CA GLY A 171 0.99 12.87 -3.18
C GLY A 171 0.06 12.33 -4.26
N PHE A 172 -1.13 12.91 -4.47
CA PHE A 172 -1.97 12.50 -5.60
C PHE A 172 -1.40 13.06 -6.92
N THR A 173 -1.25 12.19 -7.91
CA THR A 173 -0.63 12.51 -9.20
C THR A 173 -1.66 12.75 -10.31
N ASN A 174 -2.82 12.09 -10.23
CA ASN A 174 -3.86 12.12 -11.25
C ASN A 174 -5.09 12.95 -10.82
N ILE A 175 -4.99 14.28 -10.95
CA ILE A 175 -6.06 15.22 -10.59
C ILE A 175 -6.52 15.98 -11.83
N LYS A 176 -7.83 15.98 -12.07
CA LYS A 176 -8.53 16.69 -13.13
C LYS A 176 -9.48 17.72 -12.54
N THR A 177 -9.55 18.89 -13.15
CA THR A 177 -10.48 19.96 -12.79
C THR A 177 -11.50 20.16 -13.91
N VAL A 178 -12.79 20.24 -13.56
CA VAL A 178 -13.88 20.34 -14.52
C VAL A 178 -14.74 21.59 -14.20
N PRO A 179 -14.76 22.59 -15.09
CA PRO A 179 -15.64 23.75 -14.94
C PRO A 179 -17.10 23.37 -15.19
N LEU A 180 -18.00 23.73 -14.28
CA LEU A 180 -19.45 23.48 -14.41
C LEU A 180 -20.19 24.48 -15.29
N ASN A 181 -19.61 25.66 -15.56
CA ASN A 181 -20.22 26.71 -16.40
C ASN A 181 -21.66 27.09 -15.95
N ASP A 182 -21.96 26.97 -14.66
CA ASP A 182 -23.30 27.11 -14.08
C ASP A 182 -23.55 28.49 -13.45
N LEU A 183 -22.53 29.36 -13.45
CA LEU A 183 -22.66 30.73 -12.96
C LEU A 183 -23.29 31.62 -14.03
N ALA A 184 -24.45 32.17 -13.70
CA ALA A 184 -25.06 33.27 -14.42
C ALA A 184 -24.96 34.57 -13.61
N VAL A 185 -24.94 35.70 -14.31
CA VAL A 185 -24.94 37.04 -13.69
C VAL A 185 -26.21 37.19 -12.84
N GLY A 186 -26.05 37.36 -11.51
CA GLY A 186 -27.15 37.53 -10.55
C GLY A 186 -27.45 36.34 -9.63
N ILE A 187 -26.78 35.19 -9.80
CA ILE A 187 -26.93 34.03 -8.90
C ILE A 187 -25.93 34.12 -7.74
N LEU A 188 -26.37 33.81 -6.51
CA LEU A 188 -25.55 33.87 -5.28
C LEU A 188 -24.50 32.74 -5.14
N LYS A 189 -24.07 32.13 -6.25
CA LYS A 189 -23.00 31.12 -6.27
C LYS A 189 -21.67 31.82 -6.48
N ARG A 190 -20.65 31.42 -5.72
CA ARG A 190 -19.33 32.04 -5.78
C ARG A 190 -18.47 31.36 -6.85
N PRO A 191 -17.76 32.14 -7.69
CA PRO A 191 -16.84 31.59 -8.67
C PRO A 191 -15.69 30.83 -8.01
N ASP A 192 -15.18 29.84 -8.75
CA ASP A 192 -14.01 29.01 -8.40
C ASP A 192 -14.17 28.15 -7.14
N MET A 193 -15.39 28.04 -6.59
CA MET A 193 -15.67 27.14 -5.48
C MET A 193 -15.94 25.72 -5.96
N VAL A 194 -15.48 24.74 -5.18
CA VAL A 194 -15.70 23.32 -5.48
C VAL A 194 -17.16 22.93 -5.20
N GLU A 195 -17.81 22.32 -6.18
CA GLU A 195 -19.14 21.72 -6.04
C GLU A 195 -19.04 20.27 -5.58
N SER A 196 -18.17 19.49 -6.23
CA SER A 196 -17.99 18.07 -5.92
C SER A 196 -16.56 17.61 -6.17
N ILE A 197 -16.14 16.62 -5.38
CA ILE A 197 -14.90 15.87 -5.59
C ILE A 197 -15.30 14.42 -5.76
N THR A 198 -14.79 13.75 -6.79
CA THR A 198 -14.95 12.31 -6.96
C THR A 198 -13.58 11.65 -7.06
N ILE A 199 -13.47 10.42 -6.55
CA ILE A 199 -12.28 9.59 -6.68
C ILE A 199 -12.70 8.28 -7.34
N ASN A 200 -12.11 7.97 -8.50
CA ASN A 200 -12.50 6.85 -9.37
C ASN A 200 -14.02 6.84 -9.64
N GLY A 201 -14.60 8.01 -9.91
CA GLY A 201 -16.02 8.18 -10.23
C GLY A 201 -17.00 8.02 -9.06
N ARG A 202 -16.52 7.88 -7.81
CA ARG A 202 -17.37 7.75 -6.61
C ARG A 202 -17.13 8.87 -5.61
N ASN A 203 -18.13 9.16 -4.78
CA ASN A 203 -18.00 10.13 -3.70
C ASN A 203 -16.93 9.66 -2.68
N PRO A 204 -15.93 10.50 -2.38
CA PRO A 204 -14.83 10.14 -1.51
C PRO A 204 -15.27 10.05 -0.04
N SER A 205 -14.62 9.16 0.69
CA SER A 205 -14.76 9.03 2.13
C SER A 205 -13.55 9.66 2.80
N PHE A 206 -13.66 10.95 3.10
CA PHE A 206 -12.59 11.79 3.66
C PHE A 206 -12.02 11.27 4.98
N SER A 207 -12.81 10.58 5.80
CA SER A 207 -12.40 10.19 7.16
C SER A 207 -11.92 8.74 7.29
N LYS A 208 -12.38 7.83 6.42
CA LYS A 208 -12.27 6.37 6.67
C LYS A 208 -11.45 5.61 5.64
N ARG A 209 -11.43 6.04 4.36
CA ARG A 209 -10.73 5.32 3.30
C ARG A 209 -9.40 5.98 2.95
N LYS A 210 -8.44 5.14 2.57
CA LYS A 210 -7.20 5.56 1.92
C LYS A 210 -7.31 5.23 0.43
N TYR A 211 -6.69 6.05 -0.40
CA TYR A 211 -6.78 5.96 -1.85
C TYR A 211 -5.38 5.84 -2.44
N SER A 212 -5.23 5.15 -3.56
CA SER A 212 -3.95 5.07 -4.28
C SER A 212 -3.55 6.46 -4.81
N SER A 213 -2.26 6.80 -4.81
CA SER A 213 -1.73 8.06 -5.38
C SER A 213 -2.14 8.29 -6.84
N GLU A 214 -2.29 7.20 -7.59
CA GLU A 214 -2.65 7.19 -9.01
C GLU A 214 -4.17 7.24 -9.26
N SER A 215 -4.99 7.26 -8.21
CA SER A 215 -6.45 7.26 -8.35
C SER A 215 -6.91 8.52 -9.08
N GLU A 216 -7.85 8.40 -10.01
CA GLU A 216 -8.36 9.56 -10.74
C GLU A 216 -9.22 10.42 -9.80
N ILE A 217 -8.80 11.66 -9.58
CA ILE A 217 -9.55 12.64 -8.83
C ILE A 217 -10.14 13.65 -9.79
N ILE A 218 -11.47 13.84 -9.75
CA ILE A 218 -12.16 14.87 -10.52
C ILE A 218 -12.74 15.89 -9.55
N ILE A 219 -12.30 17.14 -9.70
CA ILE A 219 -12.78 18.30 -8.94
C ILE A 219 -13.69 19.11 -9.85
N SER A 220 -14.99 19.10 -9.58
CA SER A 220 -15.95 19.93 -10.31
C SER A 220 -16.13 21.26 -9.58
N TYR A 221 -16.05 22.38 -10.29
CA TYR A 221 -16.10 23.72 -9.68
C TYR A 221 -17.00 24.69 -10.45
N HIS A 222 -17.56 25.64 -9.73
CA HIS A 222 -18.41 26.69 -10.30
C HIS A 222 -17.59 27.66 -11.14
N SER A 223 -18.03 27.88 -12.37
CA SER A 223 -17.38 28.76 -13.36
C SER A 223 -18.42 29.45 -14.20
N TYR A 224 -18.04 30.59 -14.78
CA TYR A 224 -18.86 31.27 -15.76
C TYR A 224 -18.86 30.50 -17.06
N ARG A 225 -20.01 30.48 -17.74
CA ARG A 225 -20.10 29.92 -19.09
C ARG A 225 -19.17 30.71 -20.01
N ASN A 226 -18.14 30.07 -20.53
CA ASN A 226 -17.33 30.64 -21.61
C ASN A 226 -18.26 30.89 -22.81
N SER A 227 -18.47 32.17 -23.13
CA SER A 227 -19.16 32.64 -24.34
C SER A 227 -18.30 32.46 -25.57
#